data_AF-A0A059G172-F1
#
_entry.id   AF-A0A059G172-F1
#
_cell.length_a   1.000
_cell.length_b   1.000
_cell.length_c   1.000
_cell.angle_alpha   90.00
_cell.angle_beta   90.00
_cell.angle_gamma   90.00
#
_symmetry.space_group_name_H-M   'P 1'
#
loop_
_entity.id
_entity.type
_entity.pdbx_description
1 polymer ?
#
loop_
_entity_poly.entity_id
_entity_poly.type
_entity_poly.pdbx_seq_one_letter_code
_entity_poly.pdbx_strand_id
1 'polypeptide(L)'
;MTRVVAAFVVFFGLVAPAAMAEPRMRDDVLVSASILGAQQDLDACGGRDLLDHIVPDGPFLEACRFHDACYRSGALDQGRCDADFLTDMRDACDAEYPGRSARTHNAACKVAASAYHKAVNSRFGSMLYPGGRTDGALGDVTQRLTASGGTPHLEACAQVTNTANRKLRYYLTLHDAAGKWIATAPAFKSAALQPGETRQLCASTQLSFFRSAGNIGPAYALTLKADDPASINPFGDLVSLDRMDCDTATGACRQVAP
;
A
#
# COMPACT_ATOMS: atom_id res chain seq x y z
N MET A 1 -29.08 64.70 28.60
CA MET A 1 -27.72 64.24 28.91
C MET A 1 -27.63 62.78 28.54
N THR A 2 -27.00 62.46 27.41
CA THR A 2 -27.09 61.14 26.77
C THR A 2 -25.70 60.69 26.35
N ARG A 3 -25.30 59.52 26.88
CA ARG A 3 -24.33 58.53 26.34
C ARG A 3 -22.85 59.00 26.32
N VAL A 4 -21.83 58.16 26.43
CA VAL A 4 -21.60 56.81 25.90
C VAL A 4 -20.59 56.11 26.83
N VAL A 5 -20.85 54.87 27.24
CA VAL A 5 -19.84 53.99 27.88
C VAL A 5 -19.27 53.10 26.78
N ALA A 6 -17.98 53.25 26.47
CA ALA A 6 -17.27 52.41 25.53
C ALA A 6 -16.85 51.11 26.22
N ALA A 7 -17.43 49.98 25.81
CA ALA A 7 -17.01 48.65 26.23
C ALA A 7 -15.89 48.16 25.29
N PHE A 8 -14.66 48.08 25.80
CA PHE A 8 -13.56 47.40 25.12
C PHE A 8 -13.76 45.88 25.26
N VAL A 9 -14.12 45.23 24.16
CA VAL A 9 -14.11 43.76 24.05
C VAL A 9 -12.69 43.32 23.72
N VAL A 10 -11.96 42.82 24.71
CA VAL A 10 -10.65 42.16 24.50
C VAL A 10 -10.92 40.75 24.01
N PHE A 11 -10.77 40.53 22.70
CA PHE A 11 -10.74 39.19 22.11
C PHE A 11 -9.40 38.53 22.46
N PHE A 12 -9.38 37.69 23.50
CA PHE A 12 -8.32 36.71 23.67
C PHE A 12 -8.48 35.64 22.58
N GLY A 13 -7.77 35.82 21.48
CA GLY A 13 -7.62 34.78 20.46
C GLY A 13 -6.92 33.57 21.07
N LEU A 14 -7.66 32.48 21.26
CA LEU A 14 -7.09 31.16 21.51
C LEU A 14 -6.33 30.74 20.24
N VAL A 15 -5.02 31.00 20.22
CA VAL A 15 -4.13 30.39 19.23
C VAL A 15 -4.03 28.92 19.61
N ALA A 16 -4.77 28.05 18.92
CA ALA A 16 -4.55 26.62 19.04
C ALA A 16 -3.07 26.37 18.70
N PRO A 17 -2.29 25.67 19.56
CA PRO A 17 -0.94 25.30 19.20
C PRO A 17 -1.01 24.54 17.89
N ALA A 18 -0.14 24.90 16.94
CA ALA A 18 0.03 24.13 15.72
C ALA A 18 0.22 22.67 16.15
N ALA A 19 -0.63 21.77 15.67
CA ALA A 19 -0.46 20.34 15.88
C ALA A 19 0.96 20.01 15.43
N MET A 20 1.85 19.72 16.38
CA MET A 20 3.21 19.28 16.09
C MET A 20 3.04 18.03 15.22
N ALA A 21 3.63 18.03 14.03
CA ALA A 21 3.63 16.85 13.18
C ALA A 21 4.18 15.68 14.02
N GLU A 22 3.52 14.53 13.98
CA GLU A 22 4.00 13.35 14.68
C GLU A 22 5.44 13.06 14.23
N PRO A 23 6.37 12.79 15.16
CA PRO A 23 7.75 12.50 14.81
C PRO A 23 7.80 11.34 13.83
N ARG A 24 8.69 11.42 12.83
CA ARG A 24 8.83 10.34 11.86
C ARG A 24 9.46 9.15 12.57
N MET A 25 9.08 7.93 12.16
CA MET A 25 9.63 6.71 12.78
C MET A 25 11.15 6.63 12.65
N ARG A 26 11.69 7.19 11.57
CA ARG A 26 13.13 7.33 11.38
C ARG A 26 13.82 8.26 12.38
N ASP A 27 13.07 9.15 13.05
CA ASP A 27 13.63 10.07 14.05
C ASP A 27 13.93 9.33 15.37
N ASP A 28 13.53 8.05 15.51
CA ASP A 28 14.04 7.16 16.53
C ASP A 28 15.55 6.95 16.36
N VAL A 29 16.30 7.09 17.45
CA VAL A 29 17.78 7.08 17.44
C VAL A 29 18.33 5.75 16.93
N LEU A 30 17.72 4.62 17.29
CA LEU A 30 18.20 3.31 16.89
C LEU A 30 17.90 3.04 15.42
N VAL A 31 16.71 3.43 14.95
CA VAL A 31 16.34 3.36 13.54
C VAL A 31 17.27 4.24 12.70
N SER A 32 17.44 5.51 13.08
CA SER A 32 18.35 6.45 12.42
C SER A 32 19.78 5.92 12.33
N ALA A 33 20.33 5.41 13.44
CA ALA A 33 21.69 4.87 13.47
C ALA A 33 21.85 3.66 12.53
N SER A 34 20.84 2.79 12.47
CA SER A 34 20.82 1.64 11.56
C SER A 34 20.81 2.08 10.09
N ILE A 35 19.96 3.06 9.75
CA ILE A 35 19.87 3.60 8.38
C ILE A 35 21.19 4.27 7.99
N LEU A 36 21.72 5.17 8.82
CA LEU A 36 22.98 5.86 8.52
C LEU A 36 24.17 4.90 8.43
N GLY A 37 24.20 3.86 9.26
CA GLY A 37 25.22 2.80 9.20
C GLY A 37 25.16 1.94 7.93
N ALA A 38 24.03 1.95 7.20
CA ALA A 38 23.84 1.23 5.96
C ALA A 38 24.14 2.06 4.70
N GLN A 39 24.52 3.33 4.83
CA GLN A 39 24.80 4.24 3.71
C GLN A 39 26.07 3.82 2.93
N GLN A 40 26.08 4.02 1.61
CA GLN A 40 27.18 3.67 0.71
C GLN A 40 27.48 4.80 -0.28
N ASP A 41 28.71 4.84 -0.80
CA ASP A 41 29.17 5.88 -1.73
C ASP A 41 28.42 5.91 -3.07
N LEU A 42 27.82 4.77 -3.46
CA LEU A 42 27.08 4.61 -4.71
C LEU A 42 25.61 5.06 -4.61
N ASP A 43 25.13 5.44 -3.43
CA ASP A 43 23.72 5.79 -3.23
C ASP A 43 23.34 7.07 -3.98
N ALA A 44 22.33 6.96 -4.86
CA ALA A 44 21.96 8.00 -5.81
C ALA A 44 20.56 7.73 -6.39
N CYS A 45 20.02 8.71 -7.10
CA CYS A 45 18.65 8.72 -7.62
C CYS A 45 18.37 7.78 -8.82
N GLY A 46 19.21 6.76 -9.07
CA GLY A 46 19.08 5.86 -10.23
C GLY A 46 20.41 5.41 -10.83
N GLY A 47 20.33 4.38 -11.67
CA GLY A 47 21.45 3.67 -12.28
C GLY A 47 22.22 4.50 -13.32
N ARG A 48 23.47 4.77 -12.96
CA ARG A 48 24.52 5.65 -13.53
C ARG A 48 24.78 5.69 -15.05
N ASP A 49 23.99 5.04 -15.92
CA ASP A 49 24.29 5.01 -17.36
C ASP A 49 23.07 5.01 -18.32
N LEU A 50 21.91 4.46 -17.95
CA LEU A 50 20.78 4.31 -18.89
C LEU A 50 19.51 5.09 -18.49
N LEU A 51 19.34 5.36 -17.20
CA LEU A 51 18.14 6.03 -16.66
C LEU A 51 18.41 7.48 -16.26
N ASP A 52 19.67 7.90 -16.09
CA ASP A 52 20.05 9.28 -15.74
C ASP A 52 19.53 10.32 -16.74
N HIS A 53 19.32 9.95 -18.01
CA HIS A 53 18.72 10.84 -19.01
C HIS A 53 17.18 10.92 -18.97
N ILE A 54 16.53 9.97 -18.30
CA ILE A 54 15.06 9.87 -18.20
C ILE A 54 14.57 10.42 -16.86
N VAL A 55 15.44 10.37 -15.86
CA VAL A 55 15.19 10.76 -14.49
C VAL A 55 15.49 12.27 -14.36
N PRO A 56 14.48 13.13 -14.08
CA PRO A 56 14.70 14.58 -14.02
C PRO A 56 15.72 14.95 -12.94
N ASP A 57 16.70 15.78 -13.32
CA ASP A 57 17.61 16.41 -12.37
C ASP A 57 16.81 17.27 -11.37
N GLY A 58 16.94 16.94 -10.10
CA GLY A 58 16.31 17.67 -8.99
C GLY A 58 17.24 17.67 -7.77
N PRO A 59 16.93 18.47 -6.73
CA PRO A 59 17.74 18.55 -5.50
C PRO A 59 17.55 17.31 -4.61
N PHE A 60 17.50 16.10 -5.19
CA PHE A 60 17.07 14.87 -4.50
C PHE A 60 18.20 13.95 -4.07
N LEU A 61 19.47 14.30 -4.36
CA LEU A 61 20.60 13.40 -4.11
C LEU A 61 20.64 12.87 -2.66
N GLU A 62 20.50 13.75 -1.67
CA GLU A 62 20.49 13.35 -0.26
C GLU A 62 19.25 12.52 0.12
N ALA A 63 18.09 12.83 -0.47
CA ALA A 63 16.87 12.03 -0.26
C ALA A 63 17.05 10.60 -0.80
N CYS A 64 17.66 10.47 -1.98
CA CYS A 64 17.96 9.17 -2.59
C CYS A 64 19.00 8.39 -1.76
N ARG A 65 20.06 9.07 -1.28
CA ARG A 65 21.05 8.48 -0.37
C ARG A 65 20.41 7.85 0.87
N PHE A 66 19.52 8.61 1.50
CA PHE A 66 18.81 8.13 2.67
C PHE A 66 17.85 6.97 2.35
N HIS A 67 17.13 7.04 1.22
CA HIS A 67 16.19 6.00 0.80
C HIS A 67 16.90 4.66 0.54
N ASP A 68 18.01 4.68 -0.19
CA ASP A 68 18.83 3.50 -0.48
C ASP A 68 19.37 2.87 0.81
N ALA A 69 19.86 3.71 1.73
CA ALA A 69 20.32 3.27 3.04
C ALA A 69 19.18 2.68 3.89
N CYS A 70 17.98 3.28 3.83
CA CYS A 70 16.78 2.77 4.50
C CYS A 70 16.44 1.36 4.02
N TYR A 71 16.37 1.16 2.70
CA TYR A 71 16.13 -0.14 2.07
C TYR A 71 17.15 -1.19 2.52
N ARG A 72 18.45 -0.86 2.46
CA ARG A 72 19.50 -1.81 2.86
C ARG A 72 19.51 -2.15 4.34
N SER A 73 19.18 -1.19 5.20
CA SER A 73 19.16 -1.40 6.66
C SER A 73 18.12 -2.44 7.08
N GLY A 74 17.00 -2.53 6.33
CA GLY A 74 15.84 -3.33 6.71
C GLY A 74 15.19 -2.89 8.04
N ALA A 75 15.56 -1.72 8.58
CA ALA A 75 15.07 -1.23 9.87
C ALA A 75 13.60 -0.80 9.82
N LEU A 76 13.13 -0.41 8.64
CA LEU A 76 11.76 0.04 8.37
C LEU A 76 11.23 -0.75 7.18
N ASP A 77 9.92 -0.93 7.08
CA ASP A 77 9.30 -1.53 5.90
C ASP A 77 9.41 -0.61 4.67
N GLN A 78 9.22 -1.19 3.48
CA GLN A 78 9.30 -0.45 2.21
C GLN A 78 8.38 0.78 2.19
N GLY A 79 7.14 0.63 2.67
CA GLY A 79 6.14 1.70 2.62
C GLY A 79 6.57 2.91 3.45
N ARG A 80 7.20 2.65 4.61
CA ARG A 80 7.78 3.69 5.45
C ARG A 80 8.98 4.37 4.80
N CYS A 81 9.95 3.61 4.29
CA CYS A 81 11.10 4.18 3.57
C CYS A 81 10.64 5.06 2.39
N ASP A 82 9.68 4.59 1.60
CA ASP A 82 9.16 5.31 0.42
C ASP A 82 8.42 6.60 0.80
N ALA A 83 7.69 6.61 1.93
CA ALA A 83 6.98 7.78 2.42
C ALA A 83 7.94 8.86 2.95
N ASP A 84 8.95 8.44 3.70
CA ASP A 84 9.99 9.33 4.21
C ASP A 84 10.81 9.91 3.03
N PHE A 85 11.10 9.12 1.99
CA PHE A 85 11.73 9.58 0.76
C PHE A 85 10.94 10.67 0.02
N LEU A 86 9.62 10.50 -0.15
CA LEU A 86 8.77 11.54 -0.73
C LEU A 86 8.81 12.84 0.08
N THR A 87 8.85 12.72 1.40
CA THR A 87 8.89 13.86 2.31
C THR A 87 10.19 14.62 2.13
N ASP A 88 11.33 13.93 2.15
CA ASP A 88 12.64 14.55 1.98
C ASP A 88 12.81 15.24 0.63
N MET A 89 12.33 14.62 -0.45
CA MET A 89 12.35 15.27 -1.75
C MET A 89 11.50 16.55 -1.78
N ARG A 90 10.34 16.57 -1.11
CA ARG A 90 9.49 17.76 -1.02
C ARG A 90 10.14 18.85 -0.19
N ASP A 91 10.79 18.49 0.92
CA ASP A 91 11.54 19.41 1.76
C ASP A 91 12.72 20.02 0.98
N ALA A 92 13.43 19.21 0.18
CA ALA A 92 14.48 19.69 -0.70
C ALA A 92 13.96 20.66 -1.77
N CYS A 93 12.78 20.41 -2.35
CA CYS A 93 12.14 21.37 -3.26
C CYS A 93 11.82 22.70 -2.57
N ASP A 94 11.37 22.66 -1.31
CA ASP A 94 11.04 23.84 -0.52
C ASP A 94 12.29 24.64 -0.13
N ALA A 95 13.40 23.96 0.14
CA ALA A 95 14.69 24.58 0.43
C ALA A 95 15.35 25.20 -0.81
N GLU A 96 15.34 24.52 -1.96
CA GLU A 96 15.99 24.95 -3.20
C GLU A 96 15.24 26.11 -3.89
N TYR A 97 13.90 26.08 -3.84
CA TYR A 97 13.05 27.06 -4.53
C TYR A 97 12.20 27.89 -3.54
N PRO A 98 12.83 28.66 -2.63
CA PRO A 98 12.09 29.42 -1.63
C PRO A 98 11.39 30.63 -2.25
N GLY A 99 10.19 30.94 -1.75
CA GLY A 99 9.50 32.20 -2.04
C GLY A 99 8.55 32.20 -3.24
N ARG A 100 7.92 33.35 -3.49
CA ARG A 100 6.80 33.46 -4.46
C ARG A 100 7.24 33.42 -5.92
N SER A 101 8.42 33.96 -6.25
CA SER A 101 8.96 33.99 -7.62
C SER A 101 9.40 32.61 -8.11
N ALA A 102 9.78 31.70 -7.21
CA ALA A 102 10.20 30.34 -7.52
C ALA A 102 9.05 29.31 -7.44
N ARG A 103 7.80 29.75 -7.20
CA ARG A 103 6.64 28.85 -6.97
C ARG A 103 6.42 27.83 -8.09
N THR A 104 6.58 28.24 -9.36
CA THR A 104 6.40 27.32 -10.50
C THR A 104 7.48 26.24 -10.52
N HIS A 105 8.73 26.58 -10.22
CA HIS A 105 9.84 25.63 -10.12
C HIS A 105 9.65 24.69 -8.92
N ASN A 106 9.24 25.23 -7.76
CA ASN A 106 8.90 24.43 -6.59
C ASN A 106 7.77 23.41 -6.90
N ALA A 107 6.71 23.85 -7.58
CA ALA A 107 5.61 22.97 -7.98
C ALA A 107 6.08 21.88 -8.96
N ALA A 108 6.87 22.23 -9.97
CA ALA A 108 7.46 21.26 -10.91
C ALA A 108 8.37 20.25 -10.19
N CYS A 109 9.20 20.72 -9.26
CA CYS A 109 10.05 19.88 -8.42
C CYS A 109 9.21 18.89 -7.59
N LYS A 110 8.11 19.33 -6.95
CA LYS A 110 7.22 18.43 -6.19
C LYS A 110 6.48 17.41 -7.04
N VAL A 111 6.20 17.74 -8.31
CA VAL A 111 5.68 16.77 -9.30
C VAL A 111 6.75 15.72 -9.62
N ALA A 112 8.00 16.13 -9.84
CA ALA A 112 9.11 15.20 -10.02
C ALA A 112 9.26 14.29 -8.80
N ALA A 113 9.32 14.84 -7.57
CA ALA A 113 9.37 14.06 -6.32
C ALA A 113 8.26 12.99 -6.24
N SER A 114 7.04 13.35 -6.67
CA SER A 114 5.91 12.43 -6.71
C SER A 114 6.07 11.32 -7.76
N ALA A 115 6.73 11.61 -8.89
CA ALA A 115 7.05 10.62 -9.91
C ALA A 115 8.10 9.61 -9.41
N TYR A 116 9.16 10.07 -8.74
CA TYR A 116 10.15 9.22 -8.08
C TYR A 116 9.51 8.33 -7.04
N HIS A 117 8.71 8.91 -6.12
CA HIS A 117 8.00 8.13 -5.12
C HIS A 117 7.09 7.08 -5.76
N LYS A 118 6.37 7.42 -6.84
CA LYS A 118 5.52 6.45 -7.55
C LYS A 118 6.32 5.30 -8.17
N ALA A 119 7.56 5.53 -8.61
CA ALA A 119 8.42 4.50 -9.17
C ALA A 119 8.88 3.49 -8.10
N VAL A 120 9.35 3.98 -6.94
CA VAL A 120 9.76 3.11 -5.83
C VAL A 120 8.55 2.49 -5.11
N ASN A 121 7.44 3.22 -5.00
CA ASN A 121 6.18 2.74 -4.44
C ASN A 121 5.35 1.93 -5.48
N SER A 122 6.03 1.01 -6.16
CA SER A 122 5.46 0.15 -7.20
C SER A 122 6.01 -1.27 -7.06
N ARG A 123 5.55 -2.19 -7.92
CA ARG A 123 6.12 -3.54 -8.02
C ARG A 123 7.64 -3.51 -8.23
N PHE A 124 8.14 -2.50 -8.94
CA PHE A 124 9.57 -2.36 -9.20
C PHE A 124 10.35 -2.08 -7.91
N GLY A 125 9.93 -1.13 -7.08
CA GLY A 125 10.60 -0.94 -5.79
C GLY A 125 10.41 -2.13 -4.84
N SER A 126 9.26 -2.84 -4.90
CA SER A 126 9.08 -4.07 -4.12
C SER A 126 10.05 -5.20 -4.52
N MET A 127 10.47 -5.24 -5.80
CA MET A 127 11.48 -6.16 -6.31
C MET A 127 12.88 -5.77 -5.83
N LEU A 128 13.16 -4.48 -5.74
CA LEU A 128 14.45 -3.96 -5.29
C LEU A 128 14.60 -3.89 -3.78
N TYR A 129 13.51 -4.03 -3.03
CA TYR A 129 13.52 -3.98 -1.57
C TYR A 129 14.24 -5.22 -0.97
N PRO A 130 15.43 -5.06 -0.37
CA PRO A 130 16.24 -6.18 0.12
C PRO A 130 15.54 -6.96 1.24
N GLY A 131 15.66 -8.29 1.22
CA GLY A 131 15.01 -9.14 2.24
C GLY A 131 13.47 -9.08 2.21
N GLY A 132 12.89 -8.66 1.08
CA GLY A 132 11.46 -8.61 0.87
C GLY A 132 10.80 -9.97 1.05
N ARG A 133 9.83 -10.05 1.97
CA ARG A 133 9.01 -11.24 2.21
C ARG A 133 7.76 -11.21 1.33
N THR A 134 7.24 -12.39 1.00
CA THR A 134 5.92 -12.55 0.37
C THR A 134 5.01 -13.25 1.37
N ASP A 135 4.09 -12.49 1.98
CA ASP A 135 3.30 -12.94 3.12
C ASP A 135 2.03 -12.10 3.23
N GLY A 136 0.93 -12.69 3.66
CA GLY A 136 -0.37 -12.02 3.78
C GLY A 136 -1.37 -12.93 4.49
N ALA A 137 -2.40 -12.33 5.09
CA ALA A 137 -3.37 -13.06 5.90
C ALA A 137 -4.82 -12.73 5.52
N LEU A 138 -5.68 -13.75 5.61
CA LEU A 138 -7.13 -13.61 5.62
C LEU A 138 -7.61 -13.38 7.05
N GLY A 139 -8.36 -12.31 7.25
CA GLY A 139 -9.11 -12.06 8.47
C GLY A 139 -10.56 -12.56 8.37
N ASP A 140 -11.47 -11.84 9.02
CA ASP A 140 -12.90 -12.18 9.04
C ASP A 140 -13.47 -12.32 7.62
N VAL A 141 -14.26 -13.39 7.45
CA VAL A 141 -14.99 -13.68 6.22
C VAL A 141 -16.48 -13.43 6.46
N THR A 142 -17.11 -12.70 5.55
CA THR A 142 -18.55 -12.53 5.48
C THR A 142 -19.07 -13.08 4.16
N GLN A 143 -20.31 -13.56 4.16
CA GLN A 143 -20.95 -14.03 2.95
C GLN A 143 -22.35 -13.46 2.76
N ARG A 144 -22.75 -13.35 1.50
CA ARG A 144 -24.08 -12.93 1.10
C ARG A 144 -24.59 -13.83 -0.02
N LEU A 145 -25.81 -14.33 0.16
CA LEU A 145 -26.56 -15.05 -0.87
C LEU A 145 -27.61 -14.10 -1.45
N THR A 146 -27.55 -13.82 -2.74
CA THR A 146 -28.58 -13.03 -3.43
C THR A 146 -29.60 -13.96 -4.07
N ALA A 147 -30.89 -13.72 -3.82
CA ALA A 147 -31.99 -14.59 -4.27
C ALA A 147 -33.12 -13.81 -4.99
N SER A 148 -32.83 -12.65 -5.58
CA SER A 148 -33.88 -11.81 -6.20
C SER A 148 -34.24 -12.30 -7.61
N GLY A 149 -35.23 -13.19 -7.70
CA GLY A 149 -35.97 -13.50 -8.93
C GLY A 149 -35.24 -14.28 -10.02
N GLY A 150 -34.05 -14.83 -9.71
CA GLY A 150 -33.21 -15.57 -10.65
C GLY A 150 -32.29 -16.58 -9.95
N THR A 151 -31.28 -17.05 -10.66
CA THR A 151 -30.26 -17.98 -10.15
C THR A 151 -29.57 -17.40 -8.91
N PRO A 152 -29.58 -18.08 -7.74
CA PRO A 152 -28.94 -17.55 -6.54
C PRO A 152 -27.42 -17.41 -6.69
N HIS A 153 -26.84 -16.32 -6.21
CA HIS A 153 -25.39 -16.10 -6.26
C HIS A 153 -24.79 -15.94 -4.87
N LEU A 154 -23.57 -16.45 -4.70
CA LEU A 154 -22.77 -16.29 -3.50
C LEU A 154 -21.74 -15.19 -3.75
N GLU A 155 -21.67 -14.25 -2.81
CA GLU A 155 -20.57 -13.31 -2.66
C GLU A 155 -19.91 -13.56 -1.31
N ALA A 156 -18.61 -13.80 -1.32
CA ALA A 156 -17.81 -14.02 -0.13
C ALA A 156 -16.72 -12.93 -0.06
N CYS A 157 -16.70 -12.20 1.03
CA CYS A 157 -15.79 -11.10 1.29
C CYS A 157 -14.86 -11.46 2.43
N ALA A 158 -13.56 -11.22 2.28
CA ALA A 158 -12.58 -11.42 3.34
C ALA A 158 -11.75 -10.16 3.55
N GLN A 159 -11.39 -9.88 4.80
CA GLN A 159 -10.33 -8.91 5.08
C GLN A 159 -8.98 -9.48 4.66
N VAL A 160 -8.22 -8.73 3.88
CA VAL A 160 -6.88 -9.11 3.43
C VAL A 160 -5.88 -8.13 4.02
N THR A 161 -4.92 -8.63 4.77
CA THR A 161 -3.85 -7.83 5.36
C THR A 161 -2.51 -8.18 4.72
N ASN A 162 -1.75 -7.17 4.34
CA ASN A 162 -0.36 -7.35 3.93
C ASN A 162 0.53 -7.46 5.17
N THR A 163 0.93 -8.68 5.52
CA THR A 163 1.84 -8.95 6.66
C THR A 163 3.31 -8.95 6.25
N ALA A 164 3.61 -8.75 4.97
CA ALA A 164 4.98 -8.59 4.48
C ALA A 164 5.57 -7.21 4.84
N ASN A 165 6.89 -7.11 4.73
CA ASN A 165 7.66 -5.87 4.89
C ASN A 165 7.78 -5.05 3.60
N ARG A 166 7.05 -5.43 2.53
CA ARG A 166 7.04 -4.74 1.25
C ARG A 166 5.63 -4.66 0.68
N LYS A 167 5.43 -3.71 -0.23
CA LYS A 167 4.18 -3.57 -0.97
C LYS A 167 3.97 -4.77 -1.88
N LEU A 168 2.79 -5.38 -1.80
CA LEU A 168 2.43 -6.54 -2.60
C LEU A 168 1.07 -6.36 -3.27
N ARG A 169 0.83 -7.17 -4.29
CA ARG A 169 -0.42 -7.20 -5.05
C ARG A 169 -1.18 -8.48 -4.73
N TYR A 170 -2.36 -8.32 -4.16
CA TYR A 170 -3.19 -9.41 -3.67
C TYR A 170 -4.38 -9.72 -4.55
N TYR A 171 -4.77 -10.99 -4.52
CA TYR A 171 -5.93 -11.56 -5.17
C TYR A 171 -6.63 -12.53 -4.21
N LEU A 172 -7.95 -12.44 -4.14
CA LEU A 172 -8.80 -13.40 -3.47
C LEU A 172 -9.42 -14.32 -4.51
N THR A 173 -9.21 -15.63 -4.40
CA THR A 173 -9.74 -16.61 -5.34
C THR A 173 -10.82 -17.46 -4.67
N LEU A 174 -11.95 -17.64 -5.35
CA LEU A 174 -13.08 -18.44 -4.89
C LEU A 174 -13.08 -19.78 -5.63
N HIS A 175 -13.21 -20.88 -4.88
CA HIS A 175 -13.27 -22.24 -5.39
C HIS A 175 -14.52 -22.97 -4.88
N ASP A 176 -15.05 -23.90 -5.68
CA ASP A 176 -16.18 -24.74 -5.29
C ASP A 176 -15.74 -25.87 -4.32
N ALA A 177 -16.70 -26.67 -3.85
CA ALA A 177 -16.44 -27.80 -2.94
C ALA A 177 -15.48 -28.86 -3.51
N ALA A 178 -15.35 -28.93 -4.84
CA ALA A 178 -14.40 -29.82 -5.51
C ALA A 178 -13.02 -29.17 -5.73
N GLY A 179 -12.82 -27.95 -5.22
CA GLY A 179 -11.59 -27.17 -5.38
C GLY A 179 -11.45 -26.52 -6.75
N LYS A 180 -12.48 -26.56 -7.61
CA LYS A 180 -12.40 -25.93 -8.93
C LYS A 180 -12.61 -24.42 -8.80
N TRP A 181 -11.75 -23.66 -9.47
CA TRP A 181 -11.82 -22.21 -9.52
C TRP A 181 -13.17 -21.72 -10.07
N ILE A 182 -13.71 -20.68 -9.44
CA ILE A 182 -14.95 -20.00 -9.83
C ILE A 182 -14.67 -18.55 -10.25
N ALA A 183 -13.97 -17.79 -9.40
CA ALA A 183 -13.76 -16.36 -9.58
C ALA A 183 -12.49 -15.87 -8.88
N THR A 184 -11.99 -14.72 -9.34
CA THR A 184 -10.87 -14.00 -8.72
C THR A 184 -11.28 -12.56 -8.47
N ALA A 185 -10.92 -12.02 -7.31
CA ALA A 185 -11.17 -10.64 -6.92
C ALA A 185 -9.88 -9.93 -6.50
N PRO A 186 -9.69 -8.66 -6.89
CA PRO A 186 -10.54 -7.94 -7.83
C PRO A 186 -10.34 -8.44 -9.28
N ALA A 187 -11.39 -8.39 -10.11
CA ALA A 187 -11.39 -9.06 -11.42
C ALA A 187 -10.46 -8.43 -12.48
N PHE A 188 -10.27 -7.09 -12.42
CA PHE A 188 -9.53 -6.35 -13.45
C PHE A 188 -8.21 -5.73 -12.95
N LYS A 189 -8.04 -5.60 -11.63
CA LYS A 189 -6.85 -5.00 -11.00
C LYS A 189 -6.55 -5.72 -9.69
N SER A 190 -5.28 -6.03 -9.43
CA SER A 190 -4.85 -6.49 -8.11
C SER A 190 -5.12 -5.45 -7.03
N ALA A 191 -5.34 -5.89 -5.79
CA ALA A 191 -5.27 -5.00 -4.64
C ALA A 191 -3.81 -4.78 -4.24
N ALA A 192 -3.24 -3.62 -4.59
CA ALA A 192 -1.90 -3.25 -4.16
C ALA A 192 -1.97 -2.66 -2.75
N LEU A 193 -1.37 -3.33 -1.76
CA LEU A 193 -1.44 -2.97 -0.35
C LEU A 193 -0.05 -2.67 0.21
N GLN A 194 0.07 -1.61 1.00
CA GLN A 194 1.29 -1.33 1.77
C GLN A 194 1.46 -2.34 2.92
N PRO A 195 2.68 -2.51 3.46
CA PRO A 195 2.90 -3.24 4.71
C PRO A 195 1.93 -2.78 5.81
N GLY A 196 1.28 -3.75 6.48
CA GLY A 196 0.27 -3.51 7.51
C GLY A 196 -1.11 -3.04 7.03
N GLU A 197 -1.26 -2.68 5.75
CA GLU A 197 -2.56 -2.26 5.20
C GLU A 197 -3.53 -3.44 5.14
N THR A 198 -4.79 -3.19 5.51
CA THR A 198 -5.88 -4.16 5.44
C THR A 198 -6.98 -3.66 4.51
N ARG A 199 -7.49 -4.53 3.65
CA ARG A 199 -8.58 -4.23 2.72
C ARG A 199 -9.52 -5.40 2.54
N GLN A 200 -10.82 -5.12 2.47
CA GLN A 200 -11.81 -6.13 2.14
C GLN A 200 -11.81 -6.42 0.63
N LEU A 201 -11.69 -7.69 0.26
CA LEU A 201 -11.85 -8.18 -1.12
C LEU A 201 -13.04 -9.13 -1.18
N CYS A 202 -13.84 -9.04 -2.25
CA CYS A 202 -15.06 -9.84 -2.42
C CYS A 202 -15.03 -10.62 -3.73
N ALA A 203 -15.10 -11.94 -3.66
CA ALA A 203 -15.25 -12.82 -4.81
C ALA A 203 -16.69 -13.32 -4.91
N SER A 204 -17.24 -13.36 -6.12
CA SER A 204 -18.65 -13.64 -6.34
C SER A 204 -18.87 -14.60 -7.50
N THR A 205 -19.88 -15.46 -7.38
CA THR A 205 -20.33 -16.33 -8.47
C THR A 205 -21.13 -15.57 -9.53
N GLN A 206 -21.50 -14.31 -9.31
CA GLN A 206 -22.31 -13.52 -10.23
C GLN A 206 -21.67 -13.32 -11.62
N LEU A 207 -20.33 -13.31 -11.69
CA LEU A 207 -19.59 -13.17 -12.94
C LEU A 207 -19.35 -14.53 -13.65
N SER A 208 -19.75 -15.64 -13.04
CA SER A 208 -19.58 -16.98 -13.61
C SER A 208 -20.88 -17.46 -14.26
N PHE A 209 -20.87 -17.57 -15.60
CA PHE A 209 -22.06 -18.00 -16.37
C PHE A 209 -22.56 -19.41 -16.03
N PHE A 210 -21.73 -20.24 -15.39
CA PHE A 210 -22.04 -21.65 -15.10
C PHE A 210 -22.08 -21.98 -13.61
N ARG A 211 -21.76 -21.03 -12.72
CA ARG A 211 -21.68 -21.27 -11.27
C ARG A 211 -22.65 -20.38 -10.50
N SER A 212 -23.54 -20.99 -9.76
CA SER A 212 -24.52 -20.40 -8.85
C SER A 212 -24.27 -20.88 -7.43
N ALA A 213 -24.81 -20.20 -6.43
CA ALA A 213 -24.74 -20.69 -5.06
C ALA A 213 -25.33 -22.11 -4.92
N GLY A 214 -26.30 -22.48 -5.76
CA GLY A 214 -26.91 -23.81 -5.77
C GLY A 214 -26.05 -24.92 -6.38
N ASN A 215 -24.95 -24.61 -7.09
CA ASN A 215 -24.16 -25.61 -7.81
C ASN A 215 -22.64 -25.60 -7.50
N ILE A 216 -22.21 -24.78 -6.54
CA ILE A 216 -20.83 -24.79 -6.01
C ILE A 216 -20.66 -25.82 -4.88
N GLY A 217 -21.75 -26.42 -4.42
CA GLY A 217 -21.74 -27.44 -3.36
C GLY A 217 -21.98 -26.88 -1.95
N PRO A 218 -21.94 -27.75 -0.93
CA PRO A 218 -22.23 -27.37 0.46
C PRO A 218 -21.12 -26.52 1.10
N ALA A 219 -19.95 -26.45 0.48
CA ALA A 219 -18.81 -25.68 0.95
C ALA A 219 -18.14 -24.96 -0.23
N TYR A 220 -17.34 -23.95 0.09
CA TYR A 220 -16.47 -23.25 -0.84
C TYR A 220 -15.15 -22.92 -0.15
N ALA A 221 -14.16 -22.48 -0.92
CA ALA A 221 -12.90 -22.03 -0.38
C ALA A 221 -12.47 -20.69 -0.94
N LEU A 222 -11.91 -19.87 -0.06
CA LEU A 222 -11.20 -18.66 -0.39
C LEU A 222 -9.71 -18.91 -0.26
N THR A 223 -8.94 -18.57 -1.29
CA THR A 223 -7.48 -18.61 -1.24
C THR A 223 -6.94 -17.23 -1.54
N LEU A 224 -6.15 -16.70 -0.60
CA LEU A 224 -5.37 -15.49 -0.78
C LEU A 224 -4.13 -15.80 -1.59
N LYS A 225 -3.91 -15.03 -2.64
CA LYS A 225 -2.71 -15.12 -3.46
C LYS A 225 -2.03 -13.77 -3.61
N ALA A 226 -0.71 -13.78 -3.80
CA ALA A 226 0.05 -12.58 -4.13
C ALA A 226 0.92 -12.78 -5.38
N ASP A 227 1.09 -11.71 -6.15
CA ASP A 227 2.12 -11.58 -7.20
C ASP A 227 3.47 -11.31 -6.50
N ASP A 228 4.34 -12.32 -6.49
CA ASP A 228 5.67 -12.21 -5.91
C ASP A 228 6.59 -11.41 -6.86
N PRO A 229 7.07 -10.23 -6.45
CA PRO A 229 7.95 -9.44 -7.30
C PRO A 229 9.33 -10.08 -7.52
N ALA A 230 9.72 -11.09 -6.74
CA ALA A 230 10.99 -11.81 -6.91
C ALA A 230 11.02 -12.70 -8.16
N SER A 231 9.85 -13.04 -8.72
CA SER A 231 9.73 -13.83 -9.93
C SER A 231 9.38 -12.94 -11.14
N ILE A 232 9.96 -13.30 -12.30
CA ILE A 232 9.95 -12.47 -13.52
C ILE A 232 8.68 -12.71 -14.36
N ASN A 233 7.69 -13.47 -13.87
CA ASN A 233 6.49 -13.78 -14.65
C ASN A 233 5.29 -12.90 -14.25
N PRO A 234 4.97 -11.84 -15.01
CA PRO A 234 3.91 -10.88 -14.65
C PRO A 234 2.48 -11.47 -14.64
N PHE A 235 2.27 -12.73 -15.03
CA PHE A 235 0.94 -13.34 -15.13
C PHE A 235 0.82 -14.78 -14.58
N GLY A 236 1.89 -15.40 -14.06
CA GLY A 236 1.93 -16.86 -13.93
C GLY A 236 2.29 -17.48 -12.58
N ASP A 237 2.69 -16.71 -11.58
CA ASP A 237 3.33 -17.22 -10.35
C ASP A 237 2.68 -16.69 -9.08
N LEU A 238 1.35 -16.54 -9.09
CA LEU A 238 0.62 -16.21 -7.88
C LEU A 238 0.87 -17.26 -6.80
N VAL A 239 1.55 -16.86 -5.73
CA VAL A 239 1.82 -17.71 -4.57
C VAL A 239 0.58 -17.74 -3.69
N SER A 240 0.11 -18.93 -3.33
CA SER A 240 -0.94 -19.08 -2.32
C SER A 240 -0.35 -18.80 -0.94
N LEU A 241 -0.95 -17.86 -0.21
CA LEU A 241 -0.45 -17.41 1.09
C LEU A 241 -1.33 -17.90 2.23
N ASP A 242 -2.64 -17.93 2.02
CA ASP A 242 -3.61 -18.29 3.05
C ASP A 242 -4.87 -18.88 2.43
N ARG A 243 -5.60 -19.67 3.22
CA ARG A 243 -6.81 -20.35 2.78
C ARG A 243 -7.86 -20.45 3.90
N MET A 244 -9.10 -20.13 3.54
CA MET A 244 -10.28 -20.33 4.35
C MET A 244 -11.22 -21.32 3.65
N ASP A 245 -11.63 -22.38 4.35
CA ASP A 245 -12.72 -23.25 3.93
C ASP A 245 -14.01 -22.82 4.65
N CYS A 246 -15.09 -22.62 3.90
CA CYS A 246 -16.34 -22.06 4.39
C CYS A 246 -17.53 -22.94 4.02
N ASP A 247 -18.49 -23.03 4.94
CA ASP A 247 -19.77 -23.71 4.71
C ASP A 247 -20.76 -22.75 4.06
N THR A 248 -21.35 -23.15 2.93
CA THR A 248 -22.25 -22.29 2.13
C THR A 248 -23.53 -21.95 2.89
N ALA A 249 -24.06 -22.87 3.71
CA ALA A 249 -25.35 -22.71 4.37
C ALA A 249 -25.27 -21.79 5.60
N THR A 250 -24.23 -21.96 6.41
CA THR A 250 -24.03 -21.24 7.68
C THR A 250 -23.13 -20.02 7.53
N GLY A 251 -22.26 -20.00 6.52
CA GLY A 251 -21.20 -19.00 6.37
C GLY A 251 -20.05 -19.15 7.36
N ALA A 252 -20.03 -20.22 8.15
CA ALA A 252 -18.92 -20.50 9.05
C ALA A 252 -17.67 -20.84 8.25
N CYS A 253 -16.57 -20.15 8.55
CA CYS A 253 -15.27 -20.36 7.90
C CYS A 253 -14.23 -20.81 8.90
N ARG A 254 -13.27 -21.62 8.44
CA ARG A 254 -12.10 -22.02 9.19
C ARG A 254 -10.84 -21.83 8.35
N GLN A 255 -9.79 -21.34 9.00
CA GLN A 255 -8.49 -21.27 8.36
C GLN A 255 -7.92 -22.68 8.21
N VAL A 256 -7.30 -22.94 7.07
CA VAL A 256 -6.61 -24.20 6.76
C VAL A 256 -5.26 -23.88 6.12
N ALA A 257 -4.36 -24.87 6.07
CA ALA A 257 -3.10 -24.69 5.37
C ALA A 257 -3.36 -24.37 3.88
N PRO A 258 -2.61 -23.42 3.28
CA PRO A 258 -2.78 -22.99 1.90
C PRO A 258 -2.46 -24.06 0.86
#